data_AF-F0ZC16-F1
#
_entry.id   AF-F0ZC16-F1
#
_cell.length_a   1.000
_cell.length_b   1.000
_cell.length_c   1.000
_cell.angle_alpha   90.00
_cell.angle_beta   90.00
_cell.angle_gamma   90.00
#
_symmetry.space_group_name_H-M   'P 1'
#
loop_
_entity.id
_entity.type
_entity.pdbx_description
1 polymer ?
#
loop_
_entity_poly.entity_id
_entity_poly.type
_entity_poly.pdbx_seq_one_letter_code
_entity_poly.pdbx_strand_id
1 'polypeptide(L)'
;MCKHNDFSFEKLKRCHFAYLNRLKHYDEDYPLFNSNTCTEKCKEKMKKITRFTFSMEEKLISNYFDDCKMVPDNIRCSISEYYWCLNRNTLTPNSKYMNIGFVDGKVVRLCDNSNDFTPEKIEEALNQLIKEEN
;
A
#
# COMPACT_ATOMS: atom_id res chain seq x y z
N MET A 1 16.28 0.75 -28.78
CA MET A 1 15.05 1.37 -28.24
C MET A 1 15.29 1.80 -26.80
N CYS A 2 14.70 2.92 -26.35
CA CYS A 2 14.90 3.44 -24.99
C CYS A 2 14.24 2.53 -23.94
N LYS A 3 15.01 2.02 -22.96
CA LYS A 3 14.51 1.15 -21.87
C LYS A 3 13.47 1.83 -20.97
N HIS A 4 13.45 3.17 -20.93
CA HIS A 4 12.49 3.94 -20.16
C HIS A 4 11.10 4.01 -20.80
N ASN A 5 10.91 3.45 -22.00
CA ASN A 5 9.58 3.41 -22.64
C ASN A 5 8.58 2.56 -21.83
N ASP A 6 9.06 1.60 -21.04
CA ASP A 6 8.24 0.79 -20.15
C ASP A 6 7.71 1.57 -18.93
N PHE A 7 8.32 2.71 -18.64
CA PHE A 7 7.90 3.62 -17.59
C PHE A 7 6.83 4.59 -18.11
N SER A 8 5.61 4.47 -17.59
CA SER A 8 4.49 5.36 -17.86
C SER A 8 3.71 5.67 -16.58
N PHE A 9 3.08 6.85 -16.53
CA PHE A 9 2.24 7.25 -15.41
C PHE A 9 1.00 6.35 -15.26
N GLU A 10 0.46 5.84 -16.36
CA GLU A 10 -0.69 4.92 -16.35
C GLU A 10 -0.34 3.59 -15.66
N LYS A 11 0.82 3.01 -15.99
CA LYS A 11 1.31 1.80 -15.35
C LYS A 11 1.73 2.04 -13.90
N LEU A 12 2.32 3.21 -13.61
CA LEU A 12 2.71 3.60 -12.24
C LEU A 12 1.52 3.59 -11.26
N LYS A 13 0.33 4.02 -11.70
CA LYS A 13 -0.88 3.98 -10.87
C LYS A 13 -1.33 2.57 -10.49
N ARG A 14 -1.07 1.58 -11.35
CA ARG A 14 -1.51 0.18 -11.17
C ARG A 14 -0.44 -0.70 -10.52
N CYS A 15 0.83 -0.37 -10.73
CA CYS A 15 1.98 -1.21 -10.40
C CYS A 15 3.07 -0.42 -9.65
N HIS A 16 2.66 0.36 -8.65
CA HIS A 16 3.56 1.26 -7.92
C HIS A 16 4.79 0.53 -7.33
N PHE A 17 4.59 -0.58 -6.62
CA PHE A 17 5.68 -1.37 -6.04
C PHE A 17 6.66 -1.93 -7.08
N ALA A 18 6.19 -2.28 -8.28
CA ALA A 18 7.08 -2.75 -9.34
C ALA A 18 8.03 -1.64 -9.79
N TYR A 19 7.55 -0.39 -9.84
CA TYR A 19 8.38 0.76 -10.19
C TYR A 19 9.37 1.09 -9.08
N LEU A 20 8.90 1.03 -7.83
CA LEU A 20 9.74 1.22 -6.65
C LEU A 20 10.89 0.21 -6.61
N ASN A 21 10.60 -1.07 -6.81
CA ASN A 21 11.61 -2.13 -6.86
C ASN A 21 12.65 -1.85 -7.95
N ARG A 22 12.23 -1.53 -9.17
CA ARG A 22 13.15 -1.22 -10.28
C ARG A 22 13.99 0.03 -10.04
N LEU A 23 13.49 1.00 -9.27
CA LEU A 23 14.24 2.22 -8.93
C LEU A 23 15.19 2.04 -7.73
N LYS A 24 15.00 1.01 -6.90
CA LYS A 24 15.85 0.71 -5.73
C LYS A 24 16.96 -0.30 -5.99
N HIS A 25 16.74 -1.25 -6.91
CA HIS A 25 17.71 -2.31 -7.19
C HIS A 25 18.70 -1.85 -8.24
N TYR A 26 19.86 -1.38 -7.76
CA TYR A 26 20.92 -0.77 -8.59
C TYR A 26 21.56 -1.77 -9.58
N ASP A 27 21.53 -3.07 -9.25
CA ASP A 27 22.41 -4.05 -9.87
C ASP A 27 21.89 -4.64 -11.20
N GLU A 28 20.57 -4.82 -11.36
CA GLU A 28 20.05 -5.52 -12.56
C GLU A 28 18.98 -4.73 -13.33
N ASP A 29 18.12 -3.98 -12.64
CA ASP A 29 16.94 -3.33 -13.25
C ASP A 29 16.97 -1.81 -13.23
N TYR A 30 18.02 -1.21 -12.68
CA TYR A 30 18.10 0.25 -12.57
C TYR A 30 18.15 0.89 -13.96
N PRO A 31 17.22 1.80 -14.27
CA PRO A 31 17.07 2.29 -15.63
C PRO A 31 18.08 3.42 -15.90
N LEU A 32 19.34 3.05 -16.14
CA LEU A 32 20.42 3.98 -16.50
C LEU A 32 20.10 4.74 -17.80
N PHE A 33 20.49 6.01 -17.84
CA PHE A 33 20.38 6.82 -19.05
C PHE A 33 21.50 6.48 -20.04
N ASN A 34 21.12 6.31 -21.30
CA ASN A 34 22.04 6.08 -22.41
C ASN A 34 21.89 7.22 -23.43
N SER A 35 22.98 7.94 -23.71
CA SER A 35 23.01 9.10 -24.60
C SER A 35 22.51 8.83 -26.02
N ASN A 36 22.64 7.60 -26.50
CA ASN A 36 22.27 7.22 -27.87
C ASN A 36 20.77 6.93 -28.02
N THR A 37 20.05 6.74 -26.92
CA THR A 37 18.63 6.31 -26.94
C THR A 37 17.72 7.15 -26.05
N CYS A 38 18.26 7.91 -25.10
CA CYS A 38 17.49 8.71 -24.15
C CYS A 38 17.53 10.19 -24.54
N THR A 39 16.35 10.75 -24.83
CA THR A 39 16.18 12.18 -25.08
C THR A 39 16.03 12.97 -23.78
N GLU A 40 16.17 14.30 -23.83
CA GLU A 40 15.85 15.16 -22.68
C GLU A 40 14.40 15.00 -22.22
N LYS A 41 13.46 14.81 -23.15
CA LYS A 41 12.06 14.49 -22.82
C LYS A 41 11.95 13.19 -22.02
N CYS A 42 12.76 12.17 -22.33
CA CYS A 42 12.82 10.94 -21.57
C CYS A 42 13.33 11.17 -20.15
N LYS A 43 14.43 11.94 -20.00
CA LYS A 43 15.00 12.29 -18.70
C LYS A 43 13.98 13.03 -17.81
N GLU A 44 13.30 14.04 -18.36
CA GLU A 44 12.28 14.78 -17.62
C GLU A 44 11.08 13.92 -17.22
N LYS A 45 10.66 13.00 -18.09
CA LYS A 45 9.62 12.00 -17.75
C LYS A 45 10.07 11.15 -16.56
N MET A 46 11.28 10.61 -16.61
CA MET A 46 11.81 9.75 -15.55
C MET A 46 11.98 10.50 -14.23
N LYS A 47 12.47 11.76 -14.23
CA LYS A 47 12.53 12.60 -13.03
C LYS A 47 11.17 12.70 -12.33
N LYS A 48 10.11 12.94 -13.11
CA LYS A 48 8.73 13.05 -12.58
C LYS A 48 8.23 11.71 -12.03
N ILE A 49 8.48 10.62 -12.75
CA ILE A 49 8.11 9.27 -12.29
C ILE A 49 8.84 8.92 -10.99
N THR A 50 10.15 9.13 -10.93
CA THR A 50 10.97 8.89 -9.74
C THR A 50 10.47 9.71 -8.54
N ARG A 51 10.26 11.02 -8.71
CA ARG A 51 9.74 11.89 -7.64
C ARG A 51 8.38 11.40 -7.13
N PHE A 52 7.47 11.08 -8.04
CA PHE A 52 6.15 10.56 -7.65
C PHE A 52 6.26 9.23 -6.92
N THR A 53 7.08 8.30 -7.40
CA THR A 53 7.25 6.98 -6.78
C THR A 53 7.79 7.10 -5.36
N PHE A 54 8.85 7.89 -5.13
CA PHE A 54 9.39 8.02 -3.78
C PHE A 54 8.47 8.81 -2.83
N SER A 55 7.75 9.82 -3.33
CA SER A 55 6.75 10.53 -2.50
C SER A 55 5.59 9.61 -2.09
N MET A 56 5.15 8.72 -2.98
CA MET A 56 4.13 7.72 -2.64
C MET A 56 4.64 6.69 -1.64
N GLU A 57 5.90 6.25 -1.76
CA GLU A 57 6.52 5.36 -0.78
C GLU A 57 6.59 6.03 0.61
N GLU A 58 7.07 7.27 0.68
CA GLU A 58 7.15 8.00 1.95
C GLU A 58 5.78 8.09 2.62
N LYS A 59 4.74 8.44 1.85
CA LYS A 59 3.37 8.47 2.35
C LYS A 59 2.87 7.10 2.80
N LEU A 60 3.19 6.04 2.06
CA LEU A 60 2.82 4.67 2.43
C LEU A 60 3.48 4.25 3.74
N ILE A 61 4.76 4.57 3.93
CA ILE A 61 5.51 4.28 5.16
C ILE A 61 4.93 5.07 6.34
N SER A 62 4.65 6.36 6.15
CA SER A 62 4.01 7.19 7.18
C SER A 62 2.67 6.59 7.59
N ASN A 63 1.80 6.32 6.63
CA ASN A 63 0.48 5.74 6.93
C ASN A 63 0.60 4.37 7.58
N TYR A 64 1.57 3.54 7.16
CA TYR A 64 1.84 2.25 7.79
C TYR A 64 2.12 2.43 9.29
N PHE A 65 2.99 3.36 9.68
CA PHE A 65 3.30 3.60 11.09
C PHE A 65 2.16 4.26 11.85
N ASP A 66 1.38 5.13 11.20
CA ASP A 66 0.19 5.74 11.80
C ASP A 66 -0.92 4.70 12.06
N ASP A 67 -1.04 3.71 11.18
CA ASP A 67 -2.06 2.65 11.25
C ASP A 67 -1.62 1.54 12.24
N CYS A 68 -0.33 1.21 12.26
CA CYS A 68 0.17 0.08 13.04
C CYS A 68 0.15 0.29 14.56
N LYS A 69 -0.28 -0.75 15.28
CA LYS A 69 -0.07 -0.84 16.74
C LYS A 69 1.35 -1.31 17.03
N MET A 70 1.96 -0.78 18.08
CA MET A 70 3.18 -1.33 18.64
C MET A 70 2.86 -2.69 19.29
N VAL A 71 3.38 -3.79 18.72
CA VAL A 71 3.16 -5.15 19.25
C VAL A 71 4.45 -5.62 19.93
N PRO A 72 4.41 -6.03 21.22
CA PRO A 72 5.61 -6.41 21.97
C PRO A 72 6.32 -7.67 21.45
N ASP A 73 5.59 -8.60 20.82
CA ASP A 73 6.10 -9.94 20.54
C ASP A 73 6.08 -10.27 19.04
N ASN A 74 7.29 -10.37 18.45
CA ASN A 74 7.75 -11.10 17.25
C ASN A 74 6.92 -11.16 15.96
N ILE A 75 5.72 -10.59 15.89
CA ILE A 75 4.88 -10.63 14.69
C ILE A 75 4.97 -9.26 14.02
N ARG A 76 5.83 -9.20 13.01
CA ARG A 76 6.08 -7.99 12.23
C ARG A 76 5.26 -8.05 10.95
N CYS A 77 4.41 -7.05 10.75
CA CYS A 77 3.86 -6.81 9.43
C CYS A 77 4.89 -6.04 8.59
N SER A 78 4.99 -6.35 7.30
CA SER A 78 5.79 -5.57 6.36
C SER A 78 4.96 -4.47 5.71
N ILE A 79 5.62 -3.38 5.27
CA ILE A 79 4.99 -2.31 4.46
C ILE A 79 4.39 -2.88 3.16
N SER A 80 4.99 -3.95 2.62
CA SER A 80 4.45 -4.65 1.44
C SER A 80 3.09 -5.29 1.73
N GLU A 81 2.93 -5.96 2.87
CA GLU A 81 1.66 -6.56 3.29
C GLU A 81 0.58 -5.50 3.57
N TYR A 82 0.97 -4.37 4.16
CA TYR A 82 0.12 -3.20 4.32
C TYR A 82 -0.43 -2.71 2.98
N TYR A 83 0.44 -2.49 1.99
CA TYR A 83 0.02 -2.10 0.65
C TYR A 83 -0.93 -3.10 0.01
N TRP A 84 -0.69 -4.41 0.17
CA TRP A 84 -1.59 -5.42 -0.36
C TRP A 84 -2.98 -5.34 0.28
N CYS A 85 -3.06 -5.11 1.59
CA CYS A 85 -4.33 -4.87 2.27
C CYS A 85 -5.05 -3.67 1.64
N LEU A 86 -4.37 -2.54 1.47
CA LEU A 86 -4.98 -1.33 0.91
C LEU A 86 -5.54 -1.50 -0.51
N ASN A 87 -4.90 -2.33 -1.34
CA ASN A 87 -5.18 -2.38 -2.78
C ASN A 87 -5.95 -3.62 -3.25
N ARG A 88 -6.01 -4.70 -2.46
CA ARG A 88 -6.68 -5.96 -2.85
C ARG A 88 -7.99 -6.21 -2.13
N ASN A 89 -8.45 -5.28 -1.29
CA ASN A 89 -9.64 -5.47 -0.47
C ASN A 89 -9.65 -6.79 0.31
N THR A 90 -8.48 -7.23 0.76
CA THR A 90 -8.30 -8.52 1.45
C THR A 90 -7.49 -8.30 2.71
N LEU A 91 -8.01 -8.72 3.87
CA LEU A 91 -7.26 -8.73 5.12
C LEU A 91 -6.33 -9.93 5.14
N THR A 92 -5.03 -9.68 5.26
CA THR A 92 -4.07 -10.75 5.53
C THR A 92 -4.13 -11.14 7.02
N PRO A 93 -3.64 -12.32 7.43
CA PRO A 93 -3.53 -12.68 8.85
C PRO A 93 -2.77 -11.65 9.71
N ASN A 94 -1.90 -10.85 9.08
CA ASN A 94 -1.11 -9.80 9.72
C ASN A 94 -1.83 -8.44 9.79
N SER A 95 -2.99 -8.27 9.15
CA SER A 95 -3.77 -7.03 9.19
C SER A 95 -4.28 -6.63 10.57
N LYS A 96 -4.49 -7.59 11.47
CA LYS A 96 -4.87 -7.35 12.87
C LYS A 96 -3.87 -6.49 13.66
N TYR A 97 -2.61 -6.42 13.21
CA TYR A 97 -1.58 -5.57 13.81
C TYR A 97 -1.58 -4.15 13.26
N MET A 98 -2.18 -3.96 12.08
CA MET A 98 -2.19 -2.68 11.37
C MET A 98 -3.42 -1.82 11.70
N ASN A 99 -4.30 -2.29 12.59
CA ASN A 99 -5.51 -1.57 12.97
C ASN A 99 -6.37 -1.12 11.78
N ILE A 100 -6.49 -1.97 10.76
CA ILE A 100 -7.23 -1.72 9.52
C ILE A 100 -8.32 -2.77 9.36
N GLY A 101 -9.48 -2.34 8.86
CA GLY A 101 -10.60 -3.20 8.46
C GLY A 101 -11.18 -2.84 7.10
N PHE A 102 -12.28 -3.51 6.73
CA PHE A 102 -13.07 -3.17 5.54
C PHE A 102 -14.54 -2.92 5.89
N VAL A 103 -15.09 -1.86 5.31
CA VAL A 103 -16.53 -1.53 5.34
C VAL A 103 -16.96 -1.20 3.91
N ASP A 104 -17.98 -1.87 3.38
CA ASP A 104 -18.46 -1.71 1.99
C ASP A 104 -17.35 -1.81 0.93
N GLY A 105 -16.39 -2.71 1.14
CA GLY A 105 -15.23 -2.88 0.25
C GLY A 105 -14.23 -1.72 0.28
N LYS A 106 -14.35 -0.78 1.23
CA LYS A 106 -13.39 0.30 1.48
C LYS A 106 -12.57 0.02 2.73
N VAL A 107 -11.28 0.33 2.65
CA VAL A 107 -10.35 0.26 3.78
C VAL A 107 -10.72 1.33 4.82
N VAL A 108 -10.80 0.96 6.09
CA VAL A 108 -11.02 1.89 7.22
C VAL A 108 -10.05 1.63 8.37
N ARG A 109 -9.70 2.68 9.13
CA ARG A 109 -8.94 2.56 10.40
C ARG A 109 -9.87 2.08 11.51
N LEU A 110 -9.40 1.12 12.31
CA LEU A 110 -10.15 0.55 13.42
C LEU A 110 -10.02 1.39 14.72
N CYS A 111 -9.02 2.29 14.85
CA CYS A 111 -8.86 3.17 16.03
C CYS A 111 -9.71 4.43 15.99
N ASP A 112 -10.19 4.85 14.83
CA ASP A 112 -11.09 6.01 14.72
C ASP A 112 -12.49 5.70 15.29
N ASN A 113 -12.75 4.44 15.64
CA ASN A 113 -13.84 4.02 16.52
C ASN A 113 -13.26 3.69 17.90
N SER A 114 -13.31 4.65 18.81
CA SER A 114 -13.01 4.47 20.22
C SER A 114 -13.73 3.22 20.79
N ASN A 115 -12.95 2.24 21.26
CA ASN A 115 -13.31 1.20 22.25
C ASN A 115 -14.59 0.33 22.08
N ASP A 116 -15.34 0.40 20.97
CA ASP A 116 -16.64 -0.29 20.86
C ASP A 116 -16.65 -1.61 20.08
N PHE A 117 -15.51 -2.10 19.60
CA PHE A 117 -15.44 -3.35 18.85
C PHE A 117 -14.61 -4.42 19.58
N THR A 118 -15.04 -4.79 20.78
CA THR A 118 -14.60 -6.07 21.35
C THR A 118 -15.27 -7.21 20.59
N PRO A 119 -14.66 -8.42 20.55
CA PRO A 119 -15.29 -9.59 19.95
C PRO A 119 -16.72 -9.84 20.47
N GLU A 120 -16.97 -9.56 21.76
CA GLU A 120 -18.31 -9.68 22.35
C GLU A 120 -19.32 -8.68 21.74
N LYS A 121 -18.92 -7.42 21.49
CA LYS A 121 -19.81 -6.41 20.90
C LYS A 121 -20.09 -6.66 19.42
N ILE A 122 -19.16 -7.30 18.70
CA ILE A 122 -19.37 -7.74 17.30
C ILE A 122 -20.37 -8.90 17.26
N GLU A 123 -20.23 -9.86 18.17
CA GLU A 123 -21.14 -11.00 18.30
C GLU A 123 -22.54 -10.55 18.72
N GLU A 124 -22.65 -9.56 19.61
CA GLU A 124 -23.91 -8.98 20.05
C GLU A 124 -24.64 -8.22 18.92
N ALA A 125 -23.92 -7.43 18.12
CA ALA A 125 -24.47 -6.72 16.95
C ALA A 125 -24.94 -7.68 15.84
N LEU A 126 -24.18 -8.75 15.59
CA LEU A 126 -24.59 -9.81 14.65
C LEU A 126 -25.87 -10.52 15.10
N ASN A 127 -25.99 -10.81 16.40
CA ASN A 127 -27.17 -11.47 16.96
C ASN A 127 -28.41 -10.55 16.97
N GLN A 128 -28.25 -9.23 17.07
CA GLN A 128 -29.34 -8.26 16.96
C GLN A 128 -29.91 -8.18 15.54
N LEU A 129 -29.05 -8.12 14.52
CA LEU A 129 -29.47 -8.09 13.12
C LEU A 129 -30.22 -9.38 12.73
N ILE A 130 -29.77 -10.54 13.23
CA ILE A 130 -30.45 -11.83 13.02
C ILE A 130 -31.84 -11.85 13.69
N LYS A 131 -32.03 -11.13 14.80
CA LYS A 131 -33.32 -10.99 15.49
C LYS A 131 -34.27 -10.02 14.78
N GLU A 132 -33.75 -9.04 14.07
CA GLU A 132 -34.55 -8.06 13.34
C GLU A 132 -35.02 -8.58 11.97
N GLU A 133 -34.38 -9.64 11.45
CA GLU A 133 -34.77 -10.34 10.22
C GLU A 133 -35.71 -11.54 10.42
N ASN A 134 -36.03 -11.94 11.66
CA ASN A 134 -36.98 -13.02 12.00
C ASN A 134 -38.19 -12.50 12.79
#